data_AF-A0A7C4KMH8-F1
#
_entry.id   AF-A0A7C4KMH8-F1
#
_cell.length_a   1.000
_cell.length_b   1.000
_cell.length_c   1.000
_cell.angle_alpha   90.00
_cell.angle_beta   90.00
_cell.angle_gamma   90.00
#
_symmetry.space_group_name_H-M   'P 1'
#
loop_
_entity.id
_entity.type
_entity.pdbx_description
1 polymer ?
#
loop_
_entity_poly.entity_id
_entity_poly.type
_entity_poly.pdbx_seq_one_letter_code
_entity_poly.pdbx_strand_id
1 'polypeptide(L)'
;MAEIPVKEFEPHYDKRARHESIWAKCVIGFVFLATLAFTVWLWSRQVSPPVNIHELQGELITNLSTNAPSTSKKARYKPGSLPQRLVQFQYRVENQGLSNAYSADLKLDNLPPGFVIYTNDVSLPTSLTPDARGYVSLGWDYLSGFPFSLDADLADGRRNPVLAGEKVRAQIPESIRRLDRKLVRIRGFLVPVRMDEELTVEFLVMRDQTLCCYGKVPRVNEWVHVQVNGRGVKPIMDIPIVVEGILRVGDRWENGYFAGIYYLHATSATFERKE
;
A
#
# COMPACT_ATOMS: atom_id res chain seq x y z
N MET A 1 43.40 -19.71 -52.93
CA MET A 1 42.44 -18.74 -53.50
C MET A 1 41.70 -19.44 -54.62
N ALA A 2 40.43 -19.76 -54.41
CA ALA A 2 39.55 -20.37 -55.41
C ALA A 2 38.22 -19.60 -55.35
N GLU A 3 37.83 -19.03 -56.48
CA GLU A 3 36.67 -18.16 -56.65
C GLU A 3 35.37 -18.96 -56.75
N ILE A 4 34.31 -18.46 -56.12
CA ILE A 4 32.95 -19.01 -56.14
C ILE A 4 32.13 -18.19 -57.14
N PRO A 5 31.43 -18.79 -58.13
CA PRO A 5 30.59 -18.03 -59.05
C PRO A 5 29.23 -17.67 -58.44
N VAL A 6 28.85 -16.41 -58.60
CA VAL A 6 27.56 -15.80 -58.22
C VAL A 6 26.50 -16.21 -59.24
N LYS A 7 25.34 -16.68 -58.77
CA LYS A 7 24.20 -17.06 -59.62
C LYS A 7 23.08 -16.03 -59.49
N GLU A 8 22.75 -15.41 -60.63
CA GLU A 8 21.70 -14.42 -60.87
C GLU A 8 20.30 -14.93 -60.43
N PHE A 9 19.49 -14.06 -59.84
CA PHE A 9 18.16 -14.38 -59.28
C PHE A 9 17.08 -13.68 -60.12
N GLU A 10 16.29 -14.44 -60.89
CA GLU A 10 15.10 -13.91 -61.58
C GLU A 10 13.87 -13.86 -60.66
N PRO A 11 13.04 -12.80 -60.73
CA PRO A 11 11.85 -12.68 -59.88
C PRO A 11 10.65 -13.45 -60.45
N HIS A 12 10.17 -14.42 -59.66
CA HIS A 12 8.99 -15.22 -59.96
C HIS A 12 7.69 -14.44 -59.67
N TYR A 13 6.92 -14.14 -60.73
CA TYR A 13 5.65 -13.41 -60.70
C TYR A 13 4.46 -14.32 -60.30
N ASP A 14 3.85 -14.10 -59.11
CA ASP A 14 2.73 -14.89 -58.59
C ASP A 14 1.34 -14.25 -58.87
N LYS A 15 0.44 -15.03 -59.46
CA LYS A 15 -0.92 -14.65 -59.90
C LYS A 15 -2.00 -14.81 -58.82
N ARG A 16 -1.67 -15.17 -57.58
CA ARG A 16 -2.65 -15.36 -56.48
C ARG A 16 -3.25 -14.08 -55.87
N ALA A 17 -2.71 -12.89 -56.15
CA ALA A 17 -3.10 -11.65 -55.47
C ALA A 17 -4.45 -11.03 -55.91
N ARG A 18 -5.23 -11.67 -56.79
CA ARG A 18 -6.47 -11.09 -57.32
C ARG A 18 -7.79 -11.63 -56.74
N HIS A 19 -7.77 -12.63 -55.86
CA HIS A 19 -9.00 -13.24 -55.33
C HIS A 19 -9.43 -12.75 -53.93
N GLU A 20 -8.56 -12.04 -53.20
CA GLU A 20 -8.86 -11.58 -51.83
C GLU A 20 -9.59 -10.21 -51.77
N SER A 21 -9.65 -9.45 -52.87
CA SER A 21 -10.24 -8.11 -52.85
C SER A 21 -11.78 -8.08 -52.94
N ILE A 22 -12.43 -9.23 -53.13
CA ILE A 22 -13.89 -9.33 -53.29
C ILE A 22 -14.55 -9.71 -51.95
N TRP A 23 -13.91 -10.53 -51.11
CA TRP A 23 -14.43 -10.92 -49.81
C TRP A 23 -14.34 -9.81 -48.75
N ALA A 24 -13.29 -8.96 -48.81
CA ALA A 24 -13.11 -7.87 -47.85
C ALA A 24 -14.16 -6.74 -47.98
N LYS A 25 -14.74 -6.55 -49.17
CA LYS A 25 -15.71 -5.47 -49.42
C LYS A 25 -17.15 -5.80 -48.95
N CYS A 26 -17.51 -7.08 -48.80
CA CYS A 26 -18.84 -7.47 -48.31
C CYS A 26 -18.98 -7.45 -46.78
N VAL A 27 -17.91 -7.75 -46.03
CA VAL A 27 -17.98 -7.83 -44.55
C VAL A 27 -18.08 -6.44 -43.90
N ILE A 28 -17.46 -5.42 -44.49
CA ILE A 28 -17.45 -4.05 -43.95
C ILE A 28 -18.84 -3.37 -44.08
N GLY A 29 -19.63 -3.71 -45.12
CA GLY A 29 -20.97 -3.16 -45.31
C GLY A 29 -22.00 -3.62 -44.27
N PHE A 30 -21.83 -4.83 -43.71
CA PHE A 30 -22.81 -5.40 -42.78
C PHE A 30 -22.64 -4.87 -41.34
N VAL A 31 -21.43 -4.47 -40.95
CA VAL A 31 -21.13 -3.95 -39.60
C VAL A 31 -21.63 -2.51 -39.41
N PHE A 32 -21.69 -1.71 -40.47
CA PHE A 32 -22.14 -0.31 -40.41
C PHE A 32 -23.67 -0.14 -40.27
N LEU A 33 -24.46 -1.10 -40.75
CA LEU A 33 -25.93 -1.07 -40.63
C LEU A 33 -26.43 -1.50 -39.24
N ALA A 34 -25.70 -2.39 -38.55
CA ALA A 34 -26.07 -2.86 -37.22
C ALA A 34 -25.83 -1.82 -36.10
N THR A 35 -24.88 -0.91 -36.29
CA THR A 35 -24.53 0.13 -35.29
C THR A 35 -25.52 1.30 -35.28
N LEU A 36 -26.06 1.70 -36.44
CA LEU A 36 -27.09 2.76 -36.52
C LEU A 36 -28.43 2.35 -35.90
N ALA A 37 -28.81 1.07 -35.99
CA ALA A 37 -30.04 0.56 -35.37
C ALA A 37 -29.96 0.56 -33.82
N PHE A 38 -28.77 0.33 -33.25
CA PHE A 38 -28.58 0.29 -31.80
C PHE A 38 -28.60 1.68 -31.15
N THR A 39 -28.10 2.70 -31.85
CA THR A 39 -28.12 4.09 -31.35
C THR A 39 -29.53 4.70 -31.36
N VAL A 40 -30.37 4.35 -32.34
CA VAL A 40 -31.78 4.81 -32.39
C VAL A 40 -32.62 4.15 -31.29
N TRP A 41 -32.36 2.88 -30.99
CA TRP A 41 -33.04 2.17 -29.89
C TRP A 41 -32.68 2.72 -28.50
N LEU A 42 -31.42 3.10 -28.29
CA LEU A 42 -30.96 3.71 -27.03
C LEU A 42 -31.53 5.11 -26.79
N TRP A 43 -31.79 5.89 -27.84
CA TRP A 43 -32.36 7.23 -27.71
C TRP A 43 -33.87 7.21 -27.46
N SER A 44 -34.59 6.20 -27.96
CA SER A 44 -36.05 6.07 -27.80
C SER A 44 -36.52 5.65 -26.39
N ARG A 45 -35.62 5.26 -25.48
CA ARG A 45 -35.96 4.87 -24.10
C ARG A 45 -35.83 5.99 -23.07
N GLN A 46 -35.45 7.20 -23.48
CA GLN A 46 -35.18 8.33 -22.59
C GLN A 46 -36.31 9.40 -22.64
N VAL A 47 -37.56 8.99 -22.51
CA VAL A 47 -38.69 9.90 -22.27
C VAL A 47 -39.35 9.49 -20.96
N SER A 48 -39.01 10.23 -19.90
CA SER A 48 -39.64 10.09 -18.59
C SER A 48 -41.10 10.57 -18.64
N PRO A 49 -42.05 9.93 -17.93
CA PRO A 49 -43.42 10.45 -17.82
C PRO A 49 -43.45 11.77 -17.00
N PRO A 50 -44.45 12.63 -17.22
CA PRO A 50 -44.57 13.90 -16.51
C PRO A 50 -44.91 13.66 -15.02
N VAL A 51 -44.15 14.31 -14.14
CA VAL A 51 -44.35 14.31 -12.68
C VAL A 51 -45.56 15.18 -12.36
N ASN A 52 -46.59 14.58 -11.73
CA ASN A 52 -47.80 15.27 -11.29
C ASN A 52 -47.57 15.83 -9.87
N ILE A 53 -47.63 17.15 -9.69
CA ILE A 53 -47.18 17.86 -8.48
C ILE A 53 -48.27 17.88 -7.38
N HIS A 54 -49.37 17.14 -7.53
CA HIS A 54 -50.47 17.13 -6.55
C HIS A 54 -50.48 15.95 -5.56
N GLU A 55 -49.47 15.09 -5.57
CA GLU A 55 -49.41 13.88 -4.72
C GLU A 55 -48.27 13.92 -3.68
N LEU A 56 -47.88 15.13 -3.22
CA LEU A 56 -46.82 15.32 -2.22
C LEU A 56 -47.31 15.83 -0.85
N GLN A 57 -48.63 15.88 -0.61
CA GLN A 57 -49.17 16.36 0.67
C GLN A 57 -49.96 15.30 1.46
N GLY A 58 -50.09 14.08 0.96
CA GLY A 58 -50.79 12.98 1.65
C GLY A 58 -49.89 12.04 2.48
N GLU A 59 -48.59 11.95 2.19
CA GLU A 59 -47.71 10.91 2.78
C GLU A 59 -46.83 11.37 3.93
N LEU A 60 -47.02 12.58 4.48
CA LEU A 60 -46.21 13.08 5.60
C LEU A 60 -46.77 12.72 6.99
N ILE A 61 -47.94 12.08 7.11
CA ILE A 61 -48.61 11.92 8.42
C ILE A 61 -48.88 10.44 8.82
N THR A 62 -48.70 9.44 7.94
CA THR A 62 -49.10 8.05 8.25
C THR A 62 -47.96 7.03 8.45
N ASN A 63 -46.69 7.40 8.28
CA ASN A 63 -45.57 6.46 8.48
C ASN A 63 -44.93 6.52 9.88
N LEU A 64 -45.67 6.99 10.88
CA LEU A 64 -45.41 6.64 12.29
C LEU A 64 -46.23 5.40 12.60
N SER A 65 -45.54 4.25 12.68
CA SER A 65 -46.06 2.91 12.97
C SER A 65 -46.34 2.06 11.74
N THR A 66 -45.37 1.24 11.35
CA THR A 66 -45.47 -0.22 11.46
C THR A 66 -44.20 -0.89 10.94
N ASN A 67 -43.79 -1.94 11.64
CA ASN A 67 -42.62 -2.76 11.34
C ASN A 67 -42.71 -3.37 9.92
N ALA A 68 -41.69 -3.17 9.10
CA ALA A 68 -41.47 -3.89 7.83
C ALA A 68 -40.05 -4.48 7.77
N PRO A 69 -39.88 -5.68 7.19
CA PRO A 69 -38.71 -6.54 7.43
C PRO A 69 -37.48 -6.08 6.66
N SER A 70 -36.38 -5.86 7.38
CA SER A 70 -35.09 -5.47 6.80
C SER A 70 -34.42 -6.65 6.10
N THR A 71 -34.45 -6.68 4.78
CA THR A 71 -33.50 -7.46 3.97
C THR A 71 -32.71 -6.55 3.03
N SER A 72 -32.01 -5.56 3.59
CA SER A 72 -30.83 -5.02 2.92
C SER A 72 -29.61 -5.84 3.35
N LYS A 73 -28.99 -6.54 2.39
CA LYS A 73 -27.65 -7.12 2.62
C LYS A 73 -26.69 -5.95 2.80
N LYS A 74 -26.50 -5.49 4.04
CA LYS A 74 -25.45 -4.51 4.39
C LYS A 74 -24.13 -5.08 3.89
N ALA A 75 -23.48 -4.40 2.96
CA ALA A 75 -22.11 -4.71 2.59
C ALA A 75 -21.28 -4.75 3.88
N ARG A 76 -20.68 -5.91 4.18
CA ARG A 76 -19.91 -6.11 5.41
C ARG A 76 -18.71 -5.15 5.38
N TYR A 77 -18.71 -4.14 6.25
CA TYR A 77 -17.56 -3.25 6.46
C TYR A 77 -16.35 -4.11 6.84
N LYS A 78 -15.35 -4.18 5.95
CA LYS A 78 -14.03 -4.73 6.29
C LYS A 78 -13.22 -3.58 6.89
N PRO A 79 -12.83 -3.64 8.18
CA PRO A 79 -11.90 -2.66 8.71
C PRO A 79 -10.61 -2.69 7.88
N GLY A 80 -9.99 -1.53 7.68
CA GLY A 80 -8.70 -1.41 7.01
C GLY A 80 -7.62 -2.29 7.66
N SER A 81 -6.57 -2.59 6.91
CA SER A 81 -5.43 -3.37 7.44
C SER A 81 -4.81 -2.68 8.65
N LEU A 82 -4.08 -3.42 9.50
CA LEU A 82 -3.40 -2.83 10.65
C LEU A 82 -2.46 -1.67 10.24
N PRO A 83 -1.61 -1.80 9.20
CA PRO A 83 -0.77 -0.69 8.74
C PRO A 83 -1.61 0.54 8.32
N GLN A 84 -2.69 0.33 7.57
CA GLN A 84 -3.60 1.41 7.18
C GLN A 84 -4.19 2.13 8.40
N ARG A 85 -4.61 1.37 9.42
CA ARG A 85 -5.18 1.96 10.65
C ARG A 85 -4.14 2.78 11.42
N LEU A 86 -2.88 2.35 11.44
CA LEU A 86 -1.79 3.10 12.08
C LEU A 86 -1.52 4.42 11.35
N VAL A 87 -1.42 4.41 10.03
CA VAL A 87 -1.28 5.63 9.21
C VAL A 87 -2.43 6.61 9.50
N GLN A 88 -3.67 6.14 9.47
CA GLN A 88 -4.84 7.00 9.74
C GLN A 88 -4.85 7.54 11.17
N PHE A 89 -4.40 6.74 12.14
CA PHE A 89 -4.30 7.19 13.52
C PHE A 89 -3.23 8.28 13.66
N GLN A 90 -2.02 8.05 13.13
CA GLN A 90 -0.94 9.04 13.18
C GLN A 90 -1.39 10.35 12.52
N TYR A 91 -1.97 10.28 11.32
CA TYR A 91 -2.51 11.45 10.62
C TYR A 91 -3.52 12.24 11.49
N ARG A 92 -4.42 11.56 12.20
CA ARG A 92 -5.40 12.20 13.09
C ARG A 92 -4.73 12.86 14.30
N VAL A 93 -3.74 12.20 14.89
CA VAL A 93 -3.00 12.74 16.04
C VAL A 93 -2.25 14.01 15.65
N GLU A 94 -1.57 13.99 14.51
CA GLU A 94 -0.74 15.09 14.01
C GLU A 94 -1.57 16.28 13.50
N ASN A 95 -2.66 16.03 12.76
CA ASN A 95 -3.35 17.07 12.01
C ASN A 95 -4.72 17.51 12.58
N GLN A 96 -5.33 16.73 13.48
CA GLN A 96 -6.67 17.01 14.00
C GLN A 96 -6.70 17.38 15.50
N GLY A 97 -5.58 17.85 16.06
CA GLY A 97 -5.56 18.49 17.37
C GLY A 97 -5.72 17.55 18.58
N LEU A 98 -5.56 16.24 18.40
CA LEU A 98 -5.33 15.31 19.53
C LEU A 98 -3.90 15.44 20.11
N SER A 99 -3.09 16.33 19.55
CA SER A 99 -1.72 16.66 19.94
C SER A 99 -1.57 17.28 21.35
N ASN A 100 -2.67 17.78 21.94
CA ASN A 100 -2.63 18.45 23.24
C ASN A 100 -2.27 17.54 24.43
N ALA A 101 -2.31 16.21 24.25
CA ALA A 101 -1.85 15.26 25.27
C ALA A 101 -0.40 14.77 25.06
N TYR A 102 0.23 15.05 23.92
CA TYR A 102 1.58 14.57 23.59
C TYR A 102 2.63 15.68 23.46
N SER A 103 2.19 16.92 23.22
CA SER A 103 3.11 18.06 23.00
C SER A 103 3.58 18.73 24.30
N ALA A 104 2.90 18.47 25.44
CA ALA A 104 3.29 19.03 26.73
C ALA A 104 4.55 18.35 27.31
N ASP A 105 4.78 17.09 26.94
CA ASP A 105 5.86 16.24 27.48
C ASP A 105 7.15 16.29 26.65
N LEU A 106 7.15 16.99 25.51
CA LEU A 106 8.32 17.19 24.63
C LEU A 106 8.93 18.60 24.77
N LYS A 107 8.46 19.41 25.72
CA LYS A 107 9.17 20.63 26.09
C LYS A 107 10.51 20.24 26.70
N LEU A 108 11.58 20.92 26.30
CA LEU A 108 12.96 20.71 26.74
C LEU A 108 13.08 20.59 28.28
N ASP A 109 12.18 21.26 28.98
CA ASP A 109 12.15 21.43 30.42
C ASP A 109 11.57 20.21 31.18
N ASN A 110 10.94 19.25 30.50
CA ASN A 110 10.23 18.11 31.11
C ASN A 110 10.77 16.72 30.70
N LEU A 111 11.96 16.66 30.09
CA LEU A 111 12.52 15.39 29.63
C LEU A 111 13.13 14.58 30.78
N PRO A 112 12.82 13.28 30.90
CA PRO A 112 13.48 12.42 31.89
C PRO A 112 14.99 12.34 31.60
N PRO A 113 15.84 12.21 32.63
CA PRO A 113 17.29 12.07 32.44
C PRO A 113 17.57 10.84 31.57
N GLY A 114 18.16 11.07 30.39
CA GLY A 114 18.44 10.05 29.37
C GLY A 114 17.72 10.24 28.03
N PHE A 115 16.88 11.26 27.87
CA PHE A 115 16.26 11.57 26.59
C PHE A 115 17.21 12.31 25.64
N VAL A 116 17.49 11.72 24.48
CA VAL A 116 18.34 12.31 23.43
C VAL A 116 17.48 13.16 22.49
N ILE A 117 17.81 14.45 22.37
CA ILE A 117 17.27 15.31 21.31
C ILE A 117 17.93 14.86 19.99
N TYR A 118 17.12 14.39 19.03
CA TYR A 118 17.59 14.08 17.68
C TYR A 118 17.96 15.39 16.97
N THR A 119 19.21 15.78 17.10
CA THR A 119 19.82 16.75 16.18
C THR A 119 20.02 16.05 14.84
N ASN A 120 19.98 16.80 13.74
CA ASN A 120 20.16 16.28 12.38
C ASN A 120 21.56 15.70 12.10
N ASP A 121 22.41 15.54 13.12
CA ASP A 121 23.64 14.79 13.04
C ASP A 121 23.33 13.30 13.32
N VAL A 122 22.80 12.63 12.30
CA VAL A 122 22.74 11.17 12.27
C VAL A 122 24.18 10.68 12.18
N SER A 123 24.83 10.52 13.33
CA SER A 123 26.03 9.70 13.40
C SER A 123 25.68 8.33 12.81
N LEU A 124 26.42 7.93 11.77
CA LEU A 124 26.19 6.70 11.04
C LEU A 124 26.16 5.54 12.05
N PRO A 125 25.10 4.71 12.07
CA PRO A 125 25.07 3.55 12.95
C PRO A 125 26.31 2.68 12.68
N THR A 126 26.92 2.25 13.77
CA THR A 126 28.05 1.33 13.81
C THR A 126 27.76 0.12 12.91
N SER A 127 28.43 0.09 11.76
CA SER A 127 28.39 -0.97 10.73
C SER A 127 27.13 -1.06 9.86
N LEU A 128 26.99 -0.12 8.92
CA LEU A 128 26.33 -0.39 7.62
C LEU A 128 27.07 -1.45 6.78
N THR A 129 28.18 -2.00 7.29
CA THR A 129 28.93 -3.07 6.67
C THR A 129 28.13 -4.38 6.76
N PRO A 130 27.96 -5.09 5.64
CA PRO A 130 27.38 -6.43 5.64
C PRO A 130 28.21 -7.40 6.49
N ASP A 131 27.53 -8.32 7.18
CA ASP A 131 28.19 -9.44 7.85
C ASP A 131 28.69 -10.50 6.85
N ALA A 132 29.30 -11.58 7.34
CA ALA A 132 29.80 -12.68 6.50
C ALA A 132 28.70 -13.37 5.66
N ARG A 133 27.43 -13.23 6.04
CA ARG A 133 26.26 -13.73 5.29
C ARG A 133 25.66 -12.67 4.36
N GLY A 134 26.27 -11.48 4.29
CA GLY A 134 25.82 -10.37 3.45
C GLY A 134 24.70 -9.52 4.05
N TYR A 135 24.33 -9.71 5.32
CA TYR A 135 23.26 -8.95 5.98
C TYR A 135 23.80 -7.69 6.62
N VAL A 136 23.16 -6.56 6.34
CA VAL A 136 23.40 -5.29 7.03
C VAL A 136 22.52 -5.22 8.28
N SER A 137 23.11 -5.02 9.46
CA SER A 137 22.33 -4.85 10.69
C SER A 137 21.83 -3.41 10.78
N LEU A 138 20.51 -3.23 10.89
CA LEU A 138 19.87 -1.92 10.93
C LEU A 138 19.20 -1.68 12.29
N GLY A 139 19.61 -0.60 12.95
CA GLY A 139 18.99 -0.11 14.17
C GLY A 139 17.85 0.88 13.89
N TRP A 140 16.95 1.04 14.85
CA TRP A 140 15.82 1.98 14.73
C TRP A 140 16.25 3.44 14.72
N ASP A 141 17.37 3.79 15.35
CA ASP A 141 17.90 5.16 15.31
C ASP A 141 18.27 5.58 13.88
N TYR A 142 18.56 4.61 13.00
CA TYR A 142 18.77 4.85 11.58
C TYR A 142 17.46 4.81 10.78
N LEU A 143 16.64 3.77 10.97
CA LEU A 143 15.38 3.59 10.22
C LEU A 143 14.32 4.66 10.53
N SER A 144 14.31 5.18 11.76
CA SER A 144 13.36 6.20 12.24
C SER A 144 14.00 7.57 12.51
N GLY A 145 15.29 7.72 12.16
CA GLY A 145 16.11 8.90 12.45
C GLY A 145 15.86 10.12 11.57
N PHE A 146 14.77 10.15 10.80
CA PHE A 146 14.42 11.26 9.92
C PHE A 146 12.94 11.64 10.08
N PRO A 147 12.57 12.90 9.82
CA PRO A 147 11.18 13.32 9.89
C PRO A 147 10.37 12.71 8.74
N PHE A 148 9.16 12.23 9.04
CA PHE A 148 8.18 11.81 8.05
C PHE A 148 6.80 12.33 8.47
N SER A 149 6.21 13.16 7.64
CA SER A 149 4.92 13.81 7.88
C SER A 149 3.82 13.20 7.01
N LEU A 150 2.63 13.02 7.61
CA LEU A 150 1.43 12.60 6.91
C LEU A 150 0.53 13.79 6.65
N ASP A 151 0.20 14.02 5.38
CA ASP A 151 -0.84 14.97 4.96
C ASP A 151 -2.09 14.22 4.47
N ALA A 152 -3.14 14.98 4.12
CA ALA A 152 -4.41 14.43 3.68
C ALA A 152 -4.29 13.59 2.39
N ASP A 153 -3.37 13.96 1.49
CA ASP A 153 -3.16 13.27 0.22
C ASP A 153 -2.44 11.94 0.43
N LEU A 154 -1.47 11.90 1.35
CA LEU A 154 -0.77 10.69 1.75
C LEU A 154 -1.70 9.73 2.50
N ALA A 155 -2.51 10.25 3.42
CA ALA A 155 -3.46 9.44 4.17
C ALA A 155 -4.52 8.80 3.25
N ASP A 156 -5.00 9.52 2.22
CA ASP A 156 -5.98 9.04 1.24
C ASP A 156 -5.41 9.07 -0.19
N GLY A 157 -4.39 8.24 -0.44
CA GLY A 157 -3.71 8.20 -1.75
C GLY A 157 -4.54 7.74 -2.94
N ARG A 158 -5.84 7.45 -2.75
CA ARG A 158 -6.78 7.22 -3.85
C ARG A 158 -7.11 8.50 -4.61
N ARG A 159 -6.97 9.67 -3.99
CA ARG A 159 -7.27 10.97 -4.63
C ARG A 159 -6.28 11.31 -5.72
N ASN A 160 -4.98 11.17 -5.43
CA ASN A 160 -3.90 11.42 -6.37
C ASN A 160 -2.70 10.51 -6.07
N PRO A 161 -2.70 9.25 -6.57
CA PRO A 161 -1.69 8.27 -6.21
C PRO A 161 -0.29 8.63 -6.71
N VAL A 162 -0.18 9.34 -7.84
CA VAL A 162 1.11 9.77 -8.41
C VAL A 162 1.77 10.80 -7.50
N LEU A 163 1.04 11.86 -7.16
CA LEU A 163 1.55 12.91 -6.26
C LEU A 163 1.87 12.34 -4.87
N ALA A 164 1.02 11.43 -4.36
CA ALA A 164 1.25 10.80 -3.08
C ALA A 164 2.55 9.98 -3.08
N GLY A 165 2.81 9.18 -4.12
CA GLY A 165 4.07 8.44 -4.27
C GLY A 165 5.30 9.34 -4.35
N GLU A 166 5.21 10.46 -5.07
CA GLU A 166 6.30 11.46 -5.15
C GLU A 166 6.57 12.11 -3.79
N LYS A 167 5.52 12.48 -3.05
CA LYS A 167 5.64 13.02 -1.68
C LYS A 167 6.30 12.04 -0.72
N VAL A 168 5.96 10.75 -0.78
CA VAL A 168 6.64 9.72 0.03
C VAL A 168 8.13 9.68 -0.33
N ARG A 169 8.45 9.56 -1.62
CA ARG A 169 9.84 9.43 -2.09
C ARG A 169 10.71 10.64 -1.76
N ALA A 170 10.13 11.84 -1.77
CA ALA A 170 10.81 13.08 -1.43
C ALA A 170 11.20 13.15 0.06
N GLN A 171 10.42 12.52 0.94
CA GLN A 171 10.67 12.49 2.39
C GLN A 171 11.69 11.43 2.82
N ILE A 172 11.92 10.38 2.01
CA ILE A 172 12.86 9.31 2.36
C ILE A 172 14.29 9.74 1.97
N PRO A 173 15.23 9.87 2.93
CA PRO A 173 16.61 10.25 2.64
C PRO A 173 17.33 9.25 1.74
N GLU A 174 18.28 9.73 0.93
CA GLU A 174 19.05 8.87 0.02
C GLU A 174 19.77 7.72 0.74
N SER A 175 20.27 7.97 1.94
CA SER A 175 20.91 6.96 2.80
C SER A 175 19.99 5.78 3.11
N ILE A 176 18.69 6.02 3.27
CA ILE A 176 17.65 5.02 3.50
C ILE A 176 17.20 4.39 2.18
N ARG A 177 17.04 5.18 1.11
CA ARG A 177 16.66 4.67 -0.22
C ARG A 177 17.67 3.63 -0.75
N ARG A 178 18.95 3.80 -0.47
CA ARG A 178 20.00 2.84 -0.85
C ARG A 178 19.88 1.47 -0.18
N LEU A 179 19.05 1.34 0.86
CA LEU A 179 18.73 0.05 1.47
C LEU A 179 17.68 -0.75 0.68
N ASP A 180 17.03 -0.16 -0.34
CA ASP A 180 16.10 -0.89 -1.18
C ASP A 180 16.79 -2.10 -1.83
N ARG A 181 16.14 -3.26 -1.72
CA ARG A 181 16.60 -4.57 -2.18
C ARG A 181 17.89 -5.07 -1.53
N LYS A 182 18.27 -4.55 -0.36
CA LYS A 182 19.41 -5.06 0.41
C LYS A 182 18.99 -6.17 1.38
N LEU A 183 19.92 -7.08 1.66
CA LEU A 183 19.79 -8.05 2.74
C LEU A 183 20.03 -7.33 4.07
N VAL A 184 19.04 -7.38 4.95
CA VAL A 184 19.07 -6.66 6.22
C VAL A 184 18.70 -7.57 7.39
N ARG A 185 19.22 -7.23 8.56
CA ARG A 185 18.81 -7.77 9.86
C ARG A 185 18.21 -6.64 10.68
N ILE A 186 16.96 -6.80 11.11
CA ILE A 186 16.22 -5.81 11.91
C ILE A 186 15.74 -6.48 13.18
N ARG A 187 15.98 -5.83 14.31
CA ARG A 187 15.50 -6.25 15.64
C ARG A 187 14.34 -5.37 16.07
N GLY A 188 13.26 -5.94 16.60
CA GLY A 188 12.14 -5.15 17.13
C GLY A 188 11.09 -6.04 17.79
N PHE A 189 9.85 -5.57 17.86
CA PHE A 189 8.74 -6.31 18.47
C PHE A 189 7.70 -6.68 17.42
N LEU A 190 7.24 -7.93 17.47
CA LEU A 190 6.26 -8.45 16.52
C LEU A 190 4.86 -7.99 16.90
N VAL A 191 4.11 -7.49 15.93
CA VAL A 191 2.65 -7.28 16.03
C VAL A 191 1.97 -8.01 14.88
N PRO A 192 1.13 -9.03 15.15
CA PRO A 192 0.56 -9.86 14.10
C PRO A 192 -0.43 -9.08 13.24
N VAL A 193 -0.32 -9.24 11.91
CA VAL A 193 -1.25 -8.65 10.92
C VAL A 193 -2.14 -9.73 10.32
N ARG A 194 -1.53 -10.85 9.94
CA ARG A 194 -2.23 -12.01 9.38
C ARG A 194 -1.65 -13.29 9.97
N MET A 195 -2.56 -14.13 10.44
CA MET A 195 -2.25 -15.48 10.89
C MET A 195 -2.70 -16.49 9.84
N ASP A 196 -1.95 -17.57 9.75
CA ASP A 196 -2.34 -18.82 9.12
C ASP A 196 -2.33 -19.89 10.21
N GLU A 197 -3.51 -20.42 10.52
CA GLU A 197 -3.73 -21.23 11.72
C GLU A 197 -3.25 -20.52 13.01
N GLU A 198 -2.27 -21.12 13.71
CA GLU A 198 -1.68 -20.59 14.95
C GLU A 198 -0.40 -19.77 14.70
N LEU A 199 0.03 -19.64 13.44
CA LEU A 199 1.29 -19.02 13.07
C LEU A 199 1.06 -17.70 12.35
N THR A 200 1.91 -16.73 12.64
CA THR A 200 1.89 -15.40 12.02
C THR A 200 2.74 -15.42 10.76
N VAL A 201 2.10 -15.17 9.63
CA VAL A 201 2.72 -15.18 8.29
C VAL A 201 2.97 -13.78 7.76
N GLU A 202 2.20 -12.78 8.25
CA GLU A 202 2.47 -11.36 8.04
C GLU A 202 2.35 -10.61 9.37
N PHE A 203 3.32 -9.74 9.64
CA PHE A 203 3.37 -8.96 10.87
C PHE A 203 4.08 -7.63 10.67
N LEU A 204 3.93 -6.75 11.63
CA LEU A 204 4.76 -5.55 11.76
C LEU A 204 5.89 -5.85 12.75
N VAL A 205 7.11 -5.47 12.40
CA VAL A 205 8.19 -5.31 13.37
C VAL A 205 8.22 -3.84 13.76
N MET A 206 7.95 -3.55 15.04
CA MET A 206 7.94 -2.20 15.58
C MET A 206 9.22 -1.90 16.34
N ARG A 207 9.55 -0.60 16.46
CA ARG A 207 10.66 -0.10 17.27
C ARG A 207 10.57 -0.55 18.73
N ASP A 208 9.38 -0.45 19.30
CA ASP A 208 9.11 -0.68 20.71
C ASP A 208 7.70 -1.26 20.91
N GLN A 209 7.32 -1.49 22.16
CA GLN A 209 6.00 -2.00 22.55
C GLN A 209 4.99 -0.87 22.83
N THR A 210 5.26 0.38 22.42
CA THR A 210 4.42 1.51 22.85
C THR A 210 2.98 1.45 22.34
N LEU A 211 2.76 0.85 21.17
CA LEU A 211 1.42 0.59 20.66
C LEU A 211 0.65 -0.40 21.56
N CYS A 212 1.29 -1.50 21.96
CA CYS A 212 0.65 -2.59 22.70
C CYS A 212 0.49 -2.29 24.19
N CYS A 213 1.41 -1.55 24.81
CA CYS A 213 1.44 -1.32 26.25
C CYS A 213 0.90 0.05 26.67
N TYR A 214 1.11 1.08 25.86
CA TYR A 214 0.86 2.48 26.25
C TYR A 214 -0.10 3.21 25.30
N GLY A 215 -0.58 2.53 24.24
CA GLY A 215 -1.47 3.12 23.25
C GLY A 215 -0.87 4.30 22.49
N LYS A 216 0.47 4.45 22.49
CA LYS A 216 1.13 5.48 21.69
C LYS A 216 1.21 5.02 20.24
N VAL A 217 1.03 5.95 19.32
CA VAL A 217 0.99 5.62 17.91
C VAL A 217 2.39 5.76 17.35
N PRO A 218 2.97 4.68 16.79
CA PRO A 218 4.27 4.77 16.16
C PRO A 218 4.17 5.66 14.92
N ARG A 219 5.29 6.26 14.53
CA ARG A 219 5.42 6.95 13.25
C ARG A 219 5.53 5.93 12.11
N VAL A 220 5.19 6.35 10.88
CA VAL A 220 5.29 5.50 9.68
C VAL A 220 6.66 4.85 9.50
N ASN A 221 7.73 5.52 9.92
CA ASN A 221 9.10 5.03 9.86
C ASN A 221 9.55 4.23 11.09
N GLU A 222 8.65 3.90 12.02
CA GLU A 222 8.89 3.12 13.23
C GLU A 222 8.30 1.70 13.17
N TRP A 223 7.83 1.28 11.98
CA TRP A 223 7.46 -0.11 11.71
C TRP A 223 7.97 -0.60 10.35
N VAL A 224 8.20 -1.91 10.26
CA VAL A 224 8.45 -2.63 9.01
C VAL A 224 7.38 -3.69 8.82
N HIS A 225 6.69 -3.69 7.68
CA HIS A 225 5.76 -4.76 7.35
C HIS A 225 6.55 -5.96 6.82
N VAL A 226 6.52 -7.06 7.56
CA VAL A 226 7.21 -8.31 7.25
C VAL A 226 6.24 -9.34 6.71
N GLN A 227 6.64 -10.01 5.62
CA GLN A 227 6.01 -11.23 5.14
C GLN A 227 7.02 -12.37 5.21
N VAL A 228 6.61 -13.49 5.81
CA VAL A 228 7.44 -14.69 5.94
C VAL A 228 7.12 -15.68 4.83
N ASN A 229 8.15 -16.17 4.16
CA ASN A 229 8.02 -17.30 3.25
C ASN A 229 8.17 -18.60 4.04
N GLY A 230 7.10 -19.37 4.21
CA GLY A 230 7.12 -20.67 4.88
C GLY A 230 6.11 -20.79 6.02
N ARG A 231 6.46 -21.52 7.08
CA ARG A 231 5.54 -21.91 8.17
C ARG A 231 5.03 -20.74 9.02
N GLY A 232 5.62 -19.54 8.94
CA GLY A 232 5.30 -18.43 9.83
C GLY A 232 5.96 -18.54 11.21
N VAL A 233 5.65 -17.61 12.11
CA VAL A 233 6.24 -17.50 13.46
C VAL A 233 5.17 -17.43 14.54
N LYS A 234 5.49 -17.88 15.76
CA LYS A 234 4.55 -17.74 16.88
C LYS A 234 4.27 -16.25 17.16
N PRO A 235 3.02 -15.86 17.48
CA PRO A 235 2.63 -14.46 17.75
C PRO A 235 3.07 -13.99 19.15
N ILE A 236 4.37 -14.06 19.45
CA ILE A 236 4.94 -13.59 20.72
C ILE A 236 5.27 -12.10 20.56
N MET A 237 4.59 -11.23 21.30
CA MET A 237 4.69 -9.77 21.14
C MET A 237 5.56 -9.09 22.21
N ASP A 238 5.79 -9.77 23.34
CA ASP A 238 6.53 -9.27 24.51
C ASP A 238 8.04 -9.57 24.44
N ILE A 239 8.47 -10.43 23.51
CA ILE A 239 9.86 -10.81 23.29
C ILE A 239 10.38 -10.18 21.99
N PRO A 240 11.57 -9.58 21.99
CA PRO A 240 12.19 -9.07 20.77
C PRO A 240 12.36 -10.18 19.72
N ILE A 241 12.05 -9.85 18.48
CA ILE A 241 12.29 -10.67 17.29
C ILE A 241 13.40 -10.05 16.45
N VAL A 242 14.28 -10.91 15.93
CA VAL A 242 15.27 -10.58 14.91
C VAL A 242 14.81 -11.16 13.59
N VAL A 243 14.62 -10.28 12.61
CA VAL A 243 14.15 -10.64 11.27
C VAL A 243 15.25 -10.37 10.25
N GLU A 244 15.55 -11.37 9.45
CA GLU A 244 16.50 -11.32 8.35
C GLU A 244 15.73 -11.44 7.03
N GLY A 245 16.09 -10.63 6.03
CA GLY A 245 15.44 -10.72 4.72
C GLY A 245 15.84 -9.62 3.75
N ILE A 246 15.08 -9.51 2.67
CA ILE A 246 15.25 -8.47 1.65
C ILE A 246 14.34 -7.29 1.99
N LEU A 247 14.93 -6.13 2.28
CA LEU A 247 14.20 -4.90 2.53
C LEU A 247 13.78 -4.24 1.22
N ARG A 248 12.56 -3.72 1.18
CA ARG A 248 12.05 -2.81 0.16
C ARG A 248 11.77 -1.48 0.83
N VAL A 249 12.27 -0.42 0.20
CA VAL A 249 12.11 0.95 0.69
C VAL A 249 11.35 1.74 -0.36
N GLY A 250 10.23 2.31 0.04
CA GLY A 250 9.35 3.06 -0.85
C GLY A 250 7.90 2.99 -0.41
N ASP A 251 7.04 3.65 -1.17
CA ASP A 251 5.62 3.73 -0.88
C ASP A 251 4.93 2.36 -0.99
N ARG A 252 4.36 1.91 0.12
CA ARG A 252 3.50 0.72 0.15
C ARG A 252 2.04 1.14 0.25
N TRP A 253 1.25 0.61 -0.68
CA TRP A 253 -0.18 0.85 -0.75
C TRP A 253 -0.96 -0.45 -0.55
N GLU A 254 -2.05 -0.37 0.20
CA GLU A 254 -2.99 -1.48 0.44
C GLU A 254 -4.40 -0.98 0.17
N ASN A 255 -5.09 -1.57 -0.81
CA ASN A 255 -6.43 -1.15 -1.25
C ASN A 255 -6.52 0.36 -1.58
N GLY A 256 -5.44 0.94 -2.12
CA GLY A 256 -5.34 2.36 -2.46
C GLY A 256 -4.99 3.29 -1.29
N TYR A 257 -4.79 2.75 -0.08
CA TYR A 257 -4.38 3.52 1.09
C TYR A 257 -2.91 3.32 1.41
N PHE A 258 -2.27 4.37 1.91
CA PHE A 258 -0.89 4.30 2.32
C PHE A 258 -0.76 3.40 3.55
N ALA A 259 0.20 2.49 3.51
CA ALA A 259 0.40 1.46 4.53
C ALA A 259 1.79 1.55 5.19
N GLY A 260 2.76 2.20 4.57
CA GLY A 260 4.10 2.38 5.13
C GLY A 260 5.19 2.59 4.09
N ILE A 261 6.42 2.72 4.58
CA ILE A 261 7.61 2.93 3.74
C ILE A 261 8.60 1.76 3.72
N TYR A 262 8.44 0.81 4.64
CA TYR A 262 9.32 -0.35 4.80
C TYR A 262 8.54 -1.64 4.69
N TYR A 263 9.00 -2.50 3.78
CA TYR A 263 8.45 -3.83 3.59
C TYR A 263 9.59 -4.84 3.49
N LEU A 264 9.49 -5.98 4.16
CA LEU A 264 10.57 -6.96 4.22
C LEU A 264 10.04 -8.35 3.89
N HIS A 265 10.67 -8.99 2.90
CA HIS A 265 10.48 -10.41 2.63
C HIS A 265 11.45 -11.20 3.48
N ALA A 266 10.94 -11.89 4.51
CA ALA A 266 11.77 -12.55 5.51
C ALA A 266 12.26 -13.90 5.00
N THR A 267 13.58 -14.11 5.14
CA THR A 267 14.25 -15.40 5.00
C THR A 267 14.34 -16.14 6.33
N SER A 268 14.45 -15.39 7.43
CA SER A 268 14.44 -15.92 8.80
C SER A 268 13.81 -14.93 9.77
N ALA A 269 13.15 -15.44 10.80
CA ALA A 269 12.57 -14.64 11.87
C ALA A 269 12.69 -15.46 13.17
N THR A 270 13.49 -14.97 14.12
CA THR A 270 13.85 -15.69 15.35
C THR A 270 13.68 -14.79 16.56
N PHE A 271 13.06 -15.31 17.62
CA PHE A 271 12.94 -14.60 18.90
C PHE A 271 14.25 -14.67 19.69
N GLU A 272 14.60 -13.58 20.35
CA GLU A 272 15.68 -13.60 21.34
C GLU A 272 15.25 -14.49 22.50
N ARG A 273 16.11 -15.44 22.91
CA ARG A 273 15.80 -16.28 24.06
C ARG A 273 15.77 -15.42 25.31
N LYS A 274 14.71 -15.55 26.10
CA LYS A 274 14.71 -15.12 27.50
C LYS A 274 15.59 -16.14 28.24
N GLU A 275 16.78 -15.71 28.67
CA GLU A 275 17.58 -16.48 29.64
C GLU A 275 16.85 -16.61 30.98
#